data_AF-A0A0F5AU64-F1
#
_entry.id   AF-A0A0F5AU64-F1
#
_cell.length_a   1.000
_cell.length_b   1.000
_cell.length_c   1.000
_cell.angle_alpha   90.00
_cell.angle_beta   90.00
_cell.angle_gamma   90.00
#
_symmetry.space_group_name_H-M   'P 1'
#
loop_
_entity.id
_entity.type
_entity.pdbx_description
1 polymer ?
#
loop_
_entity_poly.entity_id
_entity_poly.type
_entity_poly.pdbx_seq_one_letter_code
_entity_poly.pdbx_strand_id
1 'polypeptide(L)'
;MSKKRLYEKELVEGMTPHTVHSDELAEVTVDELSLEISESDYKAALKRIESLFDAAEPSTPEGNELERLAALVEEYEEKHFPS
;
A
#
# COMPACT_ATOMS: atom_id res chain seq x y z
N MET A 1 -10.75 -45.42 11.58
CA MET A 1 -12.10 -44.96 11.99
C MET A 1 -12.06 -44.62 13.48
N SER A 2 -12.09 -43.32 13.72
CA SER A 2 -12.24 -42.53 14.94
C SER A 2 -12.78 -43.19 16.20
N LYS A 3 -12.13 -42.92 17.34
CA LYS A 3 -12.86 -42.60 18.56
C LYS A 3 -12.12 -41.61 19.49
N LYS A 4 -12.62 -40.37 19.38
CA LYS A 4 -13.02 -39.45 20.45
C LYS A 4 -11.91 -38.72 21.22
N ARG A 5 -11.96 -37.39 20.98
CA ARG A 5 -11.21 -36.31 21.60
C ARG A 5 -11.30 -36.36 23.12
N LEU A 6 -10.12 -36.25 23.72
CA LEU A 6 -9.89 -36.07 25.14
C LEU A 6 -9.86 -34.56 25.47
N TYR A 7 -10.61 -34.20 26.52
CA TYR A 7 -10.39 -33.11 27.49
C TYR A 7 -10.20 -31.69 26.94
N GLU A 8 -11.19 -30.80 27.11
CA GLU A 8 -11.55 -30.13 28.37
C GLU A 8 -10.40 -29.29 28.92
N LYS A 9 -10.54 -27.97 28.75
CA LYS A 9 -10.13 -26.98 29.72
C LYS A 9 -10.90 -25.70 29.41
N GLU A 10 -12.03 -25.55 30.10
CA GLU A 10 -12.30 -24.38 30.92
C GLU A 10 -11.65 -23.10 30.38
N LEU A 11 -12.30 -22.48 29.39
CA LEU A 11 -11.97 -21.11 28.99
C LEU A 11 -12.64 -20.19 30.03
N VAL A 12 -11.97 -20.09 31.16
CA VAL A 12 -12.30 -19.16 32.24
C VAL A 12 -12.12 -17.74 31.70
N GLU A 13 -13.14 -16.92 31.98
CA GLU A 13 -12.97 -15.57 32.50
C GLU A 13 -12.42 -14.49 31.55
N GLY A 14 -13.33 -13.62 31.10
CA GLY A 14 -12.94 -12.37 30.46
C GLY A 14 -14.01 -11.78 29.56
N MET A 15 -15.13 -11.39 30.15
CA MET A 15 -16.07 -10.49 29.49
C MET A 15 -15.39 -9.12 29.34
N THR A 16 -14.64 -8.90 28.26
CA THR A 16 -14.30 -7.56 27.78
C THR A 16 -15.12 -7.29 26.52
N PRO A 17 -16.05 -6.31 26.55
CA PRO A 17 -16.71 -5.86 25.35
C PRO A 17 -15.74 -4.93 24.63
N HIS A 18 -14.97 -5.43 23.68
CA HIS A 18 -14.26 -4.56 22.74
C HIS A 18 -15.22 -4.19 21.61
N THR A 19 -16.07 -3.21 21.90
CA THR A 19 -16.45 -2.23 20.89
C THR A 19 -15.19 -1.44 20.52
N VAL A 20 -15.12 -0.97 19.26
CA VAL A 20 -13.98 -0.35 18.56
C VAL A 20 -13.08 -1.43 17.94
N HIS A 21 -13.11 -1.67 16.63
CA HIS A 21 -12.93 -0.67 15.59
C HIS A 21 -13.66 -1.11 14.31
N SER A 22 -14.55 -0.26 13.81
CA SER A 22 -15.02 -0.31 12.43
C SER A 22 -13.82 -0.31 11.50
N ASP A 23 -13.86 -1.15 10.46
CA ASP A 23 -13.52 -0.76 9.09
C ASP A 23 -12.62 0.48 8.97
N GLU A 24 -11.34 0.34 9.27
CA GLU A 24 -10.33 1.17 8.61
C GLU A 24 -9.48 0.20 7.82
N LEU A 25 -9.73 0.23 6.51
CA LEU A 25 -8.82 -0.29 5.52
C LEU A 25 -7.45 0.22 5.91
N ALA A 26 -6.51 -0.68 6.16
CA ALA A 26 -5.12 -0.28 6.17
C ALA A 26 -4.86 0.31 4.77
N GLU A 27 -4.90 1.64 4.68
CA GLU A 27 -4.24 2.40 3.65
C GLU A 27 -2.80 1.89 3.73
N VAL A 28 -2.46 0.88 2.92
CA VAL A 28 -1.09 0.39 2.87
C VAL A 28 -0.31 1.54 2.24
N THR A 29 0.21 2.40 3.10
CA THR A 29 1.04 3.51 2.71
C THR A 29 2.27 2.87 2.08
N VAL A 30 2.52 3.25 0.83
CA VAL A 30 3.68 2.84 0.04
C VAL A 30 5.02 3.15 0.75
N ASP A 31 4.96 3.93 1.84
CA ASP A 31 6.05 4.32 2.73
C ASP A 31 6.61 3.20 3.63
N GLU A 32 5.83 2.18 4.04
CA GLU A 32 6.31 1.21 5.05
C GLU A 32 7.09 0.02 4.44
N LEU A 33 6.90 -0.25 3.16
CA LEU A 33 7.81 -1.12 2.42
C LEU A 33 8.72 -0.24 1.59
N SER A 34 9.93 0.01 2.09
CA SER A 34 11.06 0.46 1.28
C SER A 34 11.38 -0.60 0.20
N LEU A 35 10.48 -0.73 -0.76
CA LEU A 35 10.66 -1.48 -1.99
C LEU A 35 11.55 -0.61 -2.84
N GLU A 36 12.78 -1.07 -3.06
CA GLU A 36 13.64 -0.52 -4.11
C GLU A 36 12.79 -0.36 -5.37
N ILE A 37 12.63 0.89 -5.83
CA ILE A 37 11.86 1.19 -7.04
C ILE A 37 12.53 0.41 -8.18
N SER A 38 11.80 -0.54 -8.78
CA SER A 38 12.34 -1.37 -9.85
C SER A 38 12.20 -0.66 -11.20
N GLU A 39 12.96 -1.11 -12.20
CA GLU A 39 12.81 -0.65 -13.58
C GLU A 39 11.36 -0.84 -14.10
N SER A 40 10.67 -1.87 -13.60
CA SER A 40 9.24 -2.08 -13.91
C SER A 40 8.34 -1.00 -13.33
N ASP A 41 8.59 -0.58 -12.09
CA ASP A 41 7.82 0.46 -11.42
C ASP A 41 8.07 1.82 -12.08
N TYR A 42 9.33 2.11 -12.41
CA TYR A 42 9.71 3.27 -13.20
C TYR A 42 8.96 3.32 -14.54
N LYS A 43 8.98 2.23 -15.32
CA LYS A 43 8.26 2.18 -16.61
C LYS A 43 6.74 2.27 -16.45
N ALA A 44 6.18 1.67 -15.41
CA ALA A 44 4.76 1.74 -15.12
C ALA A 44 4.35 3.17 -14.74
N ALA A 45 5.16 3.84 -13.91
CA ALA A 45 4.97 5.22 -13.52
C ALA A 45 5.04 6.15 -14.73
N LEU A 46 6.05 6.02 -15.59
CA LEU A 46 6.15 6.80 -16.83
C LEU A 46 4.92 6.65 -17.72
N LYS A 47 4.47 5.41 -17.96
CA LYS A 47 3.27 5.16 -18.78
C LYS A 47 2.02 5.76 -18.16
N ARG A 48 1.91 5.72 -16.83
CA ARG A 48 0.77 6.28 -16.11
C ARG A 48 0.80 7.81 -16.14
N ILE A 49 1.96 8.42 -15.97
CA ILE A 49 2.18 9.86 -16.12
C ILE A 49 1.78 10.30 -17.54
N GLU A 50 2.23 9.62 -18.59
CA GLU A 50 1.83 9.93 -19.98
C GLU A 50 0.32 9.91 -20.16
N SER A 51 -0.37 8.93 -19.59
CA SER A 51 -1.83 8.83 -19.67
C SER A 51 -2.56 9.91 -18.87
N LEU A 52 -1.93 10.45 -17.83
CA LEU A 52 -2.49 11.47 -16.96
C LEU A 52 -2.07 12.88 -17.41
N PHE A 53 -1.01 13.05 -18.19
CA PHE A 53 -0.41 14.35 -18.49
C PHE A 53 -1.38 15.33 -19.18
N ASP A 54 -2.21 14.83 -20.10
CA ASP A 54 -3.22 15.65 -20.79
C ASP A 54 -4.54 15.83 -20.00
N ALA A 55 -4.77 14.98 -18.98
CA ALA A 55 -6.05 14.90 -18.28
C ALA A 55 -6.00 15.38 -16.82
N ALA A 56 -4.81 15.40 -16.21
CA ALA A 56 -4.62 15.74 -14.81
C ALA A 56 -4.65 17.25 -14.61
N GLU A 57 -5.53 17.70 -13.72
CA GLU A 57 -5.60 19.09 -13.29
C GLU A 57 -5.03 19.24 -11.87
N PRO A 58 -4.49 20.41 -11.52
CA PRO A 58 -4.03 20.68 -10.17
C PRO A 58 -5.18 20.55 -9.17
N SER A 59 -4.87 20.03 -7.98
CA SER A 59 -5.85 19.79 -6.91
C SER A 59 -6.95 18.77 -7.23
N THR A 60 -6.81 17.95 -8.30
CA THR A 60 -7.65 16.77 -8.53
C THR A 60 -6.96 15.49 -8.06
N PRO A 61 -7.69 14.38 -7.85
CA PRO A 61 -7.09 13.09 -7.53
C PRO A 61 -6.01 12.67 -8.55
N GLU A 62 -6.24 12.93 -9.83
CA GLU A 62 -5.32 12.64 -10.94
C GLU A 62 -4.06 13.50 -10.86
N GLY A 63 -4.20 14.79 -10.54
CA GLY A 63 -3.04 15.68 -10.31
C GLY A 63 -2.19 15.24 -9.12
N ASN A 64 -2.83 14.85 -8.01
CA ASN A 64 -2.15 14.31 -6.84
C ASN A 64 -1.49 12.93 -7.12
N GLU A 65 -2.06 12.14 -8.03
CA GLU A 65 -1.44 10.89 -8.51
C GLU A 65 -0.21 11.21 -9.36
N LEU A 66 -0.32 12.14 -10.31
CA LEU A 66 0.76 12.54 -11.20
C LEU A 66 1.96 13.13 -10.43
N GLU A 67 1.72 13.94 -9.40
CA GLU A 67 2.78 14.47 -8.53
C GLU A 67 3.54 13.35 -7.79
N ARG A 68 2.81 12.36 -7.26
CA ARG A 68 3.43 11.20 -6.59
C ARG A 68 4.22 10.32 -7.54
N LEU A 69 3.69 10.07 -8.74
CA LEU A 69 4.38 9.29 -9.76
C LEU A 69 5.64 10.00 -10.25
N ALA A 70 5.60 11.32 -10.39
CA ALA A 70 6.77 12.11 -10.77
C ALA A 70 7.88 12.02 -9.71
N ALA A 71 7.54 12.12 -8.43
CA ALA A 71 8.50 11.94 -7.34
C ALA A 71 9.15 10.54 -7.32
N LEU A 72 8.37 9.50 -7.61
CA LEU A 72 8.88 8.13 -7.75
C LEU A 72 9.89 8.00 -8.89
N VAL A 73 9.57 8.59 -10.05
CA VAL A 73 10.46 8.60 -11.23
C VAL A 73 11.77 9.32 -10.91
N GLU A 74 11.70 10.49 -10.27
CA GLU A 74 12.87 11.27 -9.85
C GLU A 74 13.76 10.47 -8.89
N GLU A 75 13.19 9.85 -7.86
CA GLU A 75 13.95 9.02 -6.91
C GLU A 75 14.66 7.85 -7.60
N TYR A 76 14.00 7.20 -8.56
CA TYR A 76 14.60 6.14 -9.36
C TYR A 76 15.77 6.67 -10.20
N GLU A 77 15.60 7.81 -10.86
CA GLU A 77 16.63 8.40 -11.72
C GLU A 77 17.87 8.83 -10.92
N GLU A 78 17.69 9.46 -9.77
CA GLU A 78 18.78 9.84 -8.86
C GLU A 78 19.60 8.62 -8.40
N LYS A 79 18.95 7.47 -8.17
CA LYS A 79 19.61 6.24 -7.74
C LYS A 79 20.29 5.50 -8.89
N HIS A 80 19.65 5.45 -10.06
CA HIS A 80 20.08 4.59 -11.18
C HIS A 80 20.90 5.31 -12.25
N PHE A 81 20.73 6.62 -12.40
CA PHE A 81 21.43 7.45 -13.37
C PHE A 81 22.15 8.64 -12.69
N PRO A 82 23.06 8.38 -11.72
CA PRO A 82 23.83 9.45 -11.09
C PRO A 82 24.70 10.16 -12.12
N SER A 83 24.74 11.49 -12.04
CA SER A 83 25.49 12.38 -12.94
C SER A 83 26.96 12.55 -12.54
#